data_AF-A0A9D4DIH9-F1
#
_entry.id   AF-A0A9D4DIH9-F1
#
_cell.length_a   1.000
_cell.length_b   1.000
_cell.length_c   1.000
_cell.angle_alpha   90.00
_cell.angle_beta   90.00
_cell.angle_gamma   90.00
#
_symmetry.space_group_name_H-M   'P 1'
#
loop_
_entity.id
_entity.type
_entity.pdbx_description
1 polymer ?
#
loop_
_entity_poly.entity_id
_entity_poly.type
_entity_poly.pdbx_seq_one_letter_code
_entity_poly.pdbx_strand_id
1 'polypeptide(L)'
;MFRLLQRRIYGCTCNEESLVEYKDDEELLGVRCRECCSEWLDETFITDSNDRKCFKDYNGTKLYFHKHNVEQEPAACDAPVSRKQICEGEMGSLSSGDHIMWHRSKGGIDYYHHAIVQGVNVKDAEINVIHYQKPDYNGLVQEDKIPFTETYDLFKIIYSTLKDTTKLILARARSFLGEKGYGIFTNNCESLAKFCITGVRYSVQVQWLREKGKEIAVFILAKSSFAALTEGTKAAISEAIEHMMHATDNVGLLLFSGLEGCFVLRDSYNILNSFLDGKSTGYVCIYDIVNRFTEAGSGITLAYWMGLFGQFVGTSVGGPLCGWLGSAIMTALGALIGKKLGRLIVYNLERVCRLCITKHNKAN
;
A
#
# COMPACT_ATOMS: atom_id res chain seq x y z
N MET A 1 -23.33 33.14 -17.66
CA MET A 1 -22.19 32.20 -17.82
C MET A 1 -21.08 32.65 -16.88
N PHE A 2 -21.29 32.49 -15.57
CA PHE A 2 -20.29 32.81 -14.55
C PHE A 2 -19.29 31.66 -14.47
N ARG A 3 -18.04 31.90 -14.89
CA ARG A 3 -16.92 31.00 -14.53
C ARG A 3 -16.72 31.15 -13.03
N LEU A 4 -17.23 30.19 -12.26
CA LEU A 4 -16.75 29.91 -10.92
C LEU A 4 -15.25 29.65 -11.05
N LEU A 5 -14.44 30.66 -10.73
CA LEU A 5 -13.03 30.48 -10.43
C LEU A 5 -12.98 29.60 -9.18
N GLN A 6 -13.01 28.28 -9.38
CA GLN A 6 -12.60 27.33 -8.35
C GLN A 6 -11.20 27.76 -7.92
N ARG A 7 -11.12 28.38 -6.74
CA ARG A 7 -9.85 28.73 -6.10
C ARG A 7 -9.13 27.40 -5.88
N ARG A 8 -8.22 27.04 -6.79
CA ARG A 8 -7.35 25.89 -6.60
C ARG A 8 -6.62 26.10 -5.28
N ILE A 9 -6.86 25.20 -4.34
CA ILE A 9 -6.19 25.23 -3.06
C ILE A 9 -4.72 24.90 -3.34
N TYR A 10 -3.80 25.73 -2.87
CA TYR A 10 -2.38 25.47 -3.06
C TYR A 10 -2.02 24.12 -2.43
N GLY A 11 -1.47 23.20 -3.23
CA GLY A 11 -1.07 21.86 -2.78
C GLY A 11 -2.13 20.76 -2.92
N CYS A 12 -3.37 21.07 -3.34
CA CYS A 12 -4.43 20.07 -3.50
C CYS A 12 -5.30 20.36 -4.72
N THR A 13 -5.48 19.35 -5.57
CA THR A 13 -6.33 19.42 -6.77
C THR A 13 -7.70 18.78 -6.57
N CYS A 14 -8.01 18.31 -5.36
CA CYS A 14 -9.26 17.66 -5.02
C CYS A 14 -10.38 18.69 -4.81
N ASN A 15 -11.62 18.21 -4.72
CA ASN A 15 -12.80 19.06 -4.51
C ASN A 15 -12.78 19.71 -3.12
N GLU A 16 -13.29 20.93 -2.95
CA GLU A 16 -13.34 21.60 -1.64
C GLU A 16 -14.24 20.86 -0.64
N GLU A 17 -15.25 20.15 -1.13
CA GLU A 17 -16.11 19.27 -0.32
C GLU A 17 -15.36 18.09 0.32
N SER A 18 -14.14 17.81 -0.15
CA SER A 18 -13.27 16.81 0.45
C SER A 18 -12.53 17.32 1.70
N LEU A 19 -12.71 18.58 2.10
CA LEU A 19 -12.05 19.13 3.28
C LEU A 19 -12.74 18.71 4.59
N VAL A 20 -11.92 18.36 5.58
CA VAL A 20 -12.36 18.03 6.94
C VAL A 20 -11.61 18.93 7.91
N GLU A 21 -12.33 19.51 8.84
CA GLU A 21 -11.76 20.35 9.89
C GLU A 21 -11.05 19.52 10.97
N TYR A 22 -9.94 20.06 11.46
CA TYR A 22 -9.30 19.66 12.71
C TYR A 22 -9.79 20.60 13.79
N LYS A 23 -10.61 20.08 14.71
CA LYS A 23 -11.12 20.85 15.84
C LYS A 23 -10.66 20.23 17.14
N ASP A 24 -10.29 21.09 18.07
CA ASP A 24 -10.23 20.76 19.49
C ASP A 24 -11.26 21.64 20.20
N ASP A 25 -12.31 20.98 20.70
CA ASP A 25 -13.57 21.62 21.08
C ASP A 25 -14.13 22.50 19.95
N GLU A 26 -14.08 23.83 20.09
CA GLU A 26 -14.56 24.80 19.10
C GLU A 26 -13.43 25.45 18.30
N GLU A 27 -12.16 25.23 18.68
CA GLU A 27 -11.01 25.86 18.06
C GLU A 27 -10.59 25.12 16.78
N LEU A 28 -10.56 25.84 15.66
CA LEU A 28 -10.08 25.32 14.38
C LEU A 28 -8.55 25.31 14.37
N LEU A 29 -7.96 24.11 14.38
CA LEU A 29 -6.52 23.92 14.33
C LEU A 29 -5.98 23.74 12.91
N GLY A 30 -6.87 23.41 11.97
CA GLY A 30 -6.50 23.12 10.60
C GLY A 30 -7.60 22.44 9.80
N VAL A 31 -7.30 22.08 8.56
CA VAL A 31 -8.15 21.28 7.69
C VAL A 31 -7.29 20.29 6.90
N ARG A 32 -7.87 19.16 6.50
CA ARG A 32 -7.27 18.23 5.54
C ARG A 32 -8.18 17.85 4.41
N CYS A 33 -7.59 17.45 3.30
CA CYS A 33 -8.29 16.78 2.21
C CYS A 33 -8.44 15.28 2.50
N ARG A 34 -9.66 14.73 2.43
CA ARG A 34 -9.92 13.27 2.57
C ARG A 34 -9.26 12.44 1.48
N GLU A 35 -9.13 13.00 0.28
CA GLU A 35 -8.64 12.28 -0.90
C GLU A 35 -7.12 12.23 -0.93
N CYS A 36 -6.44 13.38 -0.93
CA CYS A 36 -4.99 13.45 -1.07
C CYS A 36 -4.23 13.60 0.26
N CYS A 37 -4.94 13.81 1.38
CA CYS A 37 -4.37 14.01 2.72
C CYS A 37 -3.41 15.19 2.87
N SER A 38 -3.43 16.13 1.91
CA SER A 38 -2.86 17.45 2.12
C SER A 38 -3.55 18.12 3.30
N GLU A 39 -2.78 18.78 4.16
CA GLU A 39 -3.31 19.52 5.31
C GLU A 39 -2.83 20.97 5.35
N TRP A 40 -3.66 21.81 5.94
CA TRP A 40 -3.39 23.22 6.23
C TRP A 40 -3.65 23.44 7.71
N LEU A 41 -2.68 23.97 8.43
CA LEU A 41 -2.72 24.10 9.88
C LEU A 41 -2.68 25.56 10.31
N ASP A 42 -3.14 25.84 11.52
CA ASP A 42 -2.90 27.13 12.17
C ASP A 42 -1.39 27.41 12.26
N GLU A 43 -1.00 28.69 12.22
CA GLU A 43 0.40 29.12 12.20
C GLU A 43 1.21 28.55 13.38
N THR A 44 0.56 28.34 14.52
CA THR A 44 1.19 27.80 15.73
C THR A 44 1.73 26.38 15.56
N PHE A 45 1.23 25.63 14.57
CA PHE A 45 1.69 24.28 14.25
C PHE A 45 2.67 24.24 13.07
N ILE A 46 3.01 25.39 12.47
CA ILE A 46 3.94 25.46 11.34
C ILE A 46 5.36 25.74 11.83
N THR A 47 6.20 24.71 11.78
CA THR A 47 7.60 24.78 12.21
C THR A 47 8.53 25.37 11.15
N ASP A 48 8.22 25.21 9.85
CA ASP A 48 9.05 25.73 8.75
C ASP A 48 8.54 27.11 8.28
N SER A 49 9.44 28.11 8.30
CA SER A 49 9.14 29.46 7.80
C SER A 49 8.78 29.51 6.32
N ASN A 50 9.20 28.54 5.50
CA ASN A 50 8.86 28.48 4.08
C ASN A 50 7.40 28.09 3.83
N ASP A 51 6.81 27.28 4.72
CA ASP A 51 5.42 26.84 4.64
C ASP A 51 4.43 27.99 4.86
N ARG A 52 4.86 29.05 5.54
CA ARG A 52 4.04 30.25 5.82
C ARG A 52 3.65 31.04 4.58
N LYS A 53 4.25 30.75 3.42
CA LYS A 53 3.96 31.45 2.16
C LYS A 53 2.66 31.00 1.50
N CYS A 54 2.15 29.82 1.87
CA CYS A 54 1.00 29.20 1.23
C CYS A 54 -0.15 29.11 2.24
N PHE A 55 -1.06 30.07 2.24
CA PHE A 55 -2.19 30.06 3.17
C PHE A 55 -3.54 30.02 2.46
N LYS A 56 -4.53 29.43 3.13
CA LYS A 56 -5.95 29.44 2.79
C LYS A 56 -6.70 30.20 3.89
N ASP A 57 -7.54 31.14 3.47
CA ASP A 57 -8.57 31.67 4.36
C ASP A 57 -9.72 30.66 4.41
N TYR A 58 -9.98 30.14 5.61
CA TYR A 58 -11.05 29.20 5.89
C TYR A 58 -11.94 29.78 6.98
N ASN A 59 -13.13 30.25 6.60
CA ASN A 59 -14.09 30.90 7.50
C ASN A 59 -13.47 32.06 8.31
N GLY A 60 -12.58 32.87 7.72
CA GLY A 60 -11.93 33.99 8.37
C GLY A 60 -10.65 33.61 9.14
N THR A 61 -10.28 32.34 9.16
CA THR A 61 -9.05 31.84 9.78
C THR A 61 -8.00 31.58 8.72
N LYS A 62 -6.77 32.08 8.92
CA LYS A 62 -5.65 31.80 8.01
C LYS A 62 -5.01 30.47 8.40
N LEU A 63 -5.10 29.50 7.51
CA LEU A 63 -4.45 28.20 7.63
C LEU A 63 -3.32 28.08 6.61
N TYR A 64 -2.19 27.53 7.01
CA TYR A 64 -0.98 27.45 6.22
C TYR A 64 -0.76 26.01 5.76
N PHE A 65 -0.46 25.84 4.48
CA PHE A 65 -0.17 24.54 3.89
C PHE A 65 1.04 23.96 4.60
N HIS A 66 0.83 22.82 5.26
CA HIS A 66 1.91 22.14 5.95
C HIS A 66 2.52 21.14 4.98
N LYS A 67 3.73 21.45 4.52
CA LYS A 67 4.45 20.57 3.60
C LYS A 67 5.28 19.62 4.43
N HIS A 68 4.87 18.36 4.48
CA HIS A 68 5.69 17.34 5.12
C HIS A 68 7.04 17.22 4.43
N ASN A 69 8.12 17.44 5.17
CA ASN A 69 9.48 17.14 4.72
C ASN A 69 9.69 15.63 4.73
N VAL A 70 9.19 14.97 3.68
CA VAL A 70 9.37 13.53 3.44
C VAL A 70 10.85 13.13 3.45
N GLU A 71 11.73 14.07 3.12
CA GLU A 71 13.19 13.88 3.04
C GLU A 71 13.87 13.65 4.39
N GLN A 72 13.21 13.93 5.52
CA GLN A 72 13.78 13.75 6.86
C GLN A 72 13.41 12.43 7.53
N GLU A 73 12.53 11.61 6.95
CA GLU A 73 12.36 10.25 7.45
C GLU A 73 13.50 9.37 6.91
N PRO A 74 14.33 8.76 7.79
CA PRO A 74 15.37 7.84 7.35
C PRO A 74 14.74 6.74 6.52
N ALA A 75 15.31 6.50 5.33
CA ALA A 75 14.79 5.65 4.28
C ALA A 75 14.13 4.37 4.81
N ALA A 76 12.80 4.37 4.94
CA ALA A 76 11.87 3.25 5.17
C ALA A 76 12.17 2.21 6.28
N CYS A 77 13.36 2.20 6.88
CA CYS A 77 13.94 1.08 7.62
C CYS A 77 14.91 1.51 8.74
N ASP A 78 15.49 2.71 8.71
CA ASP A 78 16.78 2.96 9.41
C ASP A 78 16.71 3.72 10.74
N ALA A 79 15.53 4.18 11.16
CA ALA A 79 15.30 4.35 12.60
C ALA A 79 14.26 3.31 12.99
N PRO A 80 14.64 2.17 13.62
CA PRO A 80 13.66 1.27 14.16
C PRO A 80 12.79 2.11 15.09
N VAL A 81 11.51 2.26 14.76
CA VAL A 81 10.58 2.95 15.65
C VAL A 81 10.65 2.18 16.94
N SER A 82 11.32 2.76 17.94
CA SER A 82 11.61 2.01 19.15
C SER A 82 10.27 1.74 19.81
N ARG A 83 10.08 0.49 20.22
CA ARG A 83 8.84 0.06 20.86
C ARG A 83 9.13 -0.23 22.31
N LYS A 84 8.32 0.33 23.20
CA LYS A 84 8.33 -0.02 24.63
C LYS A 84 7.14 -0.94 24.87
N GLN A 85 7.38 -2.16 25.34
CA GLN A 85 6.31 -3.02 25.82
C GLN A 85 5.67 -2.39 27.06
N ILE A 86 4.34 -2.39 27.13
CA ILE A 86 3.58 -1.85 28.25
C ILE A 86 3.00 -3.03 29.01
N CYS A 87 3.52 -3.26 30.21
CA CYS A 87 2.97 -4.26 31.13
C CYS A 87 1.77 -3.67 31.91
N GLU A 88 0.98 -4.53 32.55
CA GLU A 88 -0.23 -4.13 33.30
C GLU A 88 0.05 -3.03 34.36
N GLY A 89 1.14 -3.18 35.13
CA GLY A 89 1.57 -2.17 36.10
C GLY A 89 2.10 -0.86 35.50
N GLU A 90 2.31 -0.80 34.19
CA GLU A 90 2.83 0.36 33.47
C GLU A 90 1.76 1.08 32.64
N MET A 91 0.47 0.69 32.74
CA MET A 91 -0.59 1.30 31.94
C MET A 91 -0.70 2.82 32.17
N GLY A 92 -0.39 3.30 33.38
CA GLY A 92 -0.33 4.73 33.69
C GLY A 92 0.79 5.51 32.96
N SER A 93 1.71 4.83 32.26
CA SER A 93 2.74 5.47 31.43
C SER A 93 2.26 5.81 30.01
N LEU A 94 1.06 5.35 29.63
CA LEU A 94 0.38 5.76 28.41
C LEU A 94 -0.26 7.13 28.61
N SER A 95 -0.24 7.95 27.57
CA SER A 95 -0.81 9.29 27.55
C SER A 95 -1.63 9.52 26.29
N SER A 96 -2.57 10.46 26.34
CA SER A 96 -3.34 10.85 25.17
C SER A 96 -2.41 11.32 24.04
N GLY A 97 -2.74 10.89 22.82
CA GLY A 97 -1.92 11.08 21.62
C GLY A 97 -0.78 10.07 21.47
N ASP A 98 -0.62 9.09 22.37
CA ASP A 98 0.33 8.01 22.13
C ASP A 98 -0.17 7.07 21.02
N HIS A 99 0.76 6.63 20.17
CA HIS A 99 0.52 5.54 19.23
C HIS A 99 0.87 4.22 19.92
N ILE A 100 -0.12 3.33 20.00
CA ILE A 100 0.05 1.98 20.53
C ILE A 100 -0.23 0.94 19.47
N MET A 101 0.37 -0.24 19.64
CA MET A 101 0.02 -1.44 18.88
C MET A 101 -0.07 -2.65 19.79
N TRP A 102 -0.90 -3.62 19.43
CA TRP A 102 -0.97 -4.90 20.15
C TRP A 102 -1.27 -6.04 19.20
N HIS A 103 -0.97 -7.25 19.66
CA HIS A 103 -1.18 -8.45 18.87
C HIS A 103 -2.67 -8.81 18.80
N ARG A 104 -3.17 -9.11 17.60
CA ARG A 104 -4.50 -9.66 17.36
C ARG A 104 -4.39 -10.91 16.49
N SER A 105 -5.19 -11.91 16.82
CA SER A 105 -5.40 -13.10 15.98
C SER A 105 -6.85 -13.16 15.54
N LYS A 106 -7.09 -13.19 14.23
CA LYS A 106 -8.46 -13.34 13.69
C LYS A 106 -8.42 -14.26 12.47
N GLY A 107 -9.18 -15.36 12.53
CA GLY A 107 -9.26 -16.31 11.42
C GLY A 107 -7.92 -17.02 11.13
N GLY A 108 -7.09 -17.23 12.14
CA GLY A 108 -5.77 -17.87 12.00
C GLY A 108 -4.68 -16.96 11.41
N ILE A 109 -4.95 -15.65 11.28
CA ILE A 109 -3.96 -14.66 10.85
C ILE A 109 -3.63 -13.78 12.04
N ASP A 110 -2.35 -13.77 12.38
CA ASP A 110 -1.74 -12.95 13.41
C ASP A 110 -1.24 -11.63 12.82
N TYR A 111 -1.59 -10.51 13.45
CA TYR A 111 -1.16 -9.19 13.02
C TYR A 111 -1.10 -8.21 14.20
N TYR A 112 -0.30 -7.16 14.03
CA TYR A 112 -0.29 -6.03 14.97
C TYR A 112 -1.35 -5.02 14.57
N HIS A 113 -2.21 -4.67 15.51
CA HIS A 113 -3.25 -3.68 15.35
C HIS A 113 -2.81 -2.36 15.96
N HIS A 114 -2.99 -1.25 15.23
CA HIS A 114 -2.51 0.07 15.62
C HIS A 114 -3.65 1.01 16.03
N ALA A 115 -3.40 1.90 16.98
CA ALA A 115 -4.37 2.88 17.45
C ALA A 115 -3.71 4.14 18.03
N ILE A 116 -4.50 5.21 18.13
CA ILE A 116 -4.15 6.42 18.89
C ILE A 116 -4.89 6.42 20.22
N VAL A 117 -4.16 6.58 21.33
CA VAL A 117 -4.73 6.69 22.68
C VAL A 117 -5.44 8.03 22.83
N GLN A 118 -6.70 8.01 23.22
CA GLN A 118 -7.48 9.19 23.58
C GLN A 118 -7.47 9.43 25.09
N GLY A 119 -7.46 8.36 25.88
CA GLY A 119 -7.38 8.41 27.33
C GLY A 119 -7.17 7.04 27.94
N VAL A 120 -6.77 7.00 29.21
CA VAL A 120 -6.48 5.76 29.94
C VAL A 120 -7.21 5.81 31.27
N ASN A 121 -7.96 4.75 31.59
CA ASN A 121 -8.59 4.58 32.88
C ASN A 121 -7.88 3.47 33.65
N VAL A 122 -6.97 3.88 34.54
CA VAL A 122 -6.15 2.95 35.34
C VAL A 122 -6.98 2.12 36.31
N LYS A 123 -8.09 2.65 36.81
CA LYS A 123 -8.94 1.93 37.77
C LYS A 123 -9.70 0.78 37.12
N ASP A 124 -10.21 1.02 35.91
CA ASP A 124 -11.05 0.06 35.19
C ASP A 124 -10.25 -0.79 34.19
N ALA A 125 -8.92 -0.60 34.13
CA ALA A 125 -8.04 -1.27 33.17
C ALA A 125 -8.48 -1.09 31.71
N GLU A 126 -8.97 0.11 31.34
CA GLU A 126 -9.47 0.43 30.01
C GLU A 126 -8.61 1.48 29.30
N ILE A 127 -8.39 1.28 28.01
CA ILE A 127 -7.76 2.26 27.12
C ILE A 127 -8.80 2.73 26.11
N ASN A 128 -9.06 4.04 26.10
CA ASN A 128 -9.90 4.68 25.08
C ASN A 128 -9.02 5.00 23.88
N VAL A 129 -9.41 4.55 22.69
CA VAL A 129 -8.61 4.66 21.48
C VAL A 129 -9.42 5.07 20.27
N ILE A 130 -8.75 5.70 19.31
CA ILE A 130 -9.25 5.90 17.94
C ILE A 130 -8.48 4.96 17.02
N HIS A 131 -9.19 4.07 16.32
CA HIS A 131 -8.59 3.13 15.38
C HIS A 131 -9.55 2.68 14.29
N TYR A 132 -9.00 1.98 13.29
CA TYR A 132 -9.81 1.22 12.35
C TYR A 132 -10.40 -0.03 13.04
N GLN A 133 -11.70 -0.07 13.23
CA GLN A 133 -12.48 -1.26 13.54
C GLN A 133 -12.81 -1.98 12.24
N LYS A 134 -12.85 -3.32 12.24
CA LYS A 134 -13.46 -4.10 11.14
C LYS A 134 -14.74 -4.76 11.61
N PRO A 135 -15.88 -4.04 11.66
CA PRO A 135 -17.18 -4.65 11.93
C PRO A 135 -17.61 -5.50 10.73
N ASP A 136 -17.61 -4.95 9.51
CA ASP A 136 -18.12 -5.63 8.29
C ASP A 136 -17.27 -5.36 7.03
N TYR A 137 -16.15 -6.07 6.88
CA TYR A 137 -15.24 -6.12 5.71
C TYR A 137 -14.66 -4.80 5.14
N ASN A 138 -15.25 -3.64 5.42
CA ASN A 138 -14.90 -2.35 4.81
C ASN A 138 -14.04 -1.45 5.71
N GLY A 139 -13.89 -1.81 6.98
CA GLY A 139 -13.20 -1.03 8.00
C GLY A 139 -13.86 0.33 8.28
N LEU A 140 -13.88 0.75 9.53
CA LEU A 140 -14.45 2.02 9.98
C LEU A 140 -13.52 2.61 11.02
N VAL A 141 -13.15 3.88 10.90
CA VAL A 141 -12.46 4.56 12.01
C VAL A 141 -13.50 4.96 13.06
N GLN A 142 -13.30 4.52 14.29
CA GLN A 142 -14.18 4.82 15.41
C GLN A 142 -13.40 4.97 16.72
N GLU A 143 -14.09 5.50 17.73
CA GLU A 143 -13.67 5.47 19.12
C GLU A 143 -14.12 4.15 19.74
N ASP A 144 -13.21 3.47 20.44
CA ASP A 144 -13.52 2.26 21.20
C ASP A 144 -12.85 2.30 22.57
N LYS A 145 -13.47 1.59 23.52
CA LYS A 145 -12.86 1.26 24.81
C LYS A 145 -12.35 -0.17 24.74
N ILE A 146 -11.06 -0.35 24.98
CA ILE A 146 -10.43 -1.66 24.90
C ILE A 146 -9.94 -2.04 26.29
N PRO A 147 -10.40 -3.18 26.85
CA PRO A 147 -9.84 -3.70 28.09
C PRO A 147 -8.36 -4.05 27.89
N PHE A 148 -7.52 -3.69 28.84
CA PHE A 148 -6.09 -4.00 28.81
C PHE A 148 -5.83 -5.51 28.70
N THR A 149 -6.71 -6.32 29.28
CA THR A 149 -6.67 -7.79 29.20
C THR A 149 -6.83 -8.33 27.78
N GLU A 150 -7.42 -7.56 26.87
CA GLU A 150 -7.57 -7.91 25.45
C GLU A 150 -6.41 -7.41 24.58
N THR A 151 -5.47 -6.65 25.16
CA THR A 151 -4.29 -6.13 24.48
C THR A 151 -3.05 -6.96 24.81
N TYR A 152 -3.03 -8.22 24.40
CA TYR A 152 -1.82 -9.06 24.52
C TYR A 152 -0.68 -8.44 23.70
N ASP A 153 0.53 -8.43 24.26
CA ASP A 153 1.72 -7.80 23.66
C ASP A 153 1.47 -6.33 23.26
N LEU A 154 0.98 -5.52 24.22
CA LEU A 154 0.82 -4.09 24.02
C LEU A 154 2.18 -3.38 23.97
N PHE A 155 2.39 -2.58 22.94
CA PHE A 155 3.57 -1.75 22.75
C PHE A 155 3.18 -0.29 22.54
N LYS A 156 3.92 0.63 23.16
CA LYS A 156 3.96 2.04 22.80
C LYS A 156 5.03 2.27 21.75
N ILE A 157 4.65 2.96 20.69
CA ILE A 157 5.51 3.34 19.57
C ILE A 157 6.19 4.68 19.91
N ILE A 158 7.53 4.71 19.87
CA ILE A 158 8.32 5.90 20.22
C ILE A 158 8.96 6.47 18.96
N TYR A 159 8.60 7.72 18.66
CA TYR A 159 9.12 8.52 17.56
C TYR A 159 10.27 9.39 18.05
N SER A 160 11.41 9.36 17.36
CA SER A 160 12.65 10.02 17.79
C SER A 160 12.75 11.50 17.42
N THR A 161 12.10 11.93 16.34
CA THR A 161 12.35 13.25 15.73
C THR A 161 11.09 14.05 15.39
N LEU A 162 9.95 13.40 15.20
CA LEU A 162 8.70 14.03 14.75
C LEU A 162 7.53 13.56 15.61
N LYS A 163 7.13 14.39 16.57
CA LYS A 163 5.88 14.22 17.31
C LYS A 163 5.21 15.58 17.41
N ASP A 164 4.07 15.72 16.74
CA ASP A 164 3.21 16.89 16.89
C ASP A 164 2.64 16.99 18.31
N THR A 165 2.04 18.12 18.63
CA THR A 165 1.39 18.31 19.93
C THR A 165 0.24 17.31 20.11
N THR A 166 0.00 16.85 21.34
CA THR A 166 -1.14 15.96 21.66
C THR A 166 -2.46 16.52 21.13
N LYS A 167 -2.64 17.84 21.22
CA LYS A 167 -3.82 18.56 20.71
C LYS A 167 -4.04 18.30 19.22
N LEU A 168 -3.01 18.52 18.40
CA LEU A 168 -3.08 18.30 16.96
C LEU A 168 -3.22 16.81 16.62
N ILE A 169 -2.52 15.92 17.33
CA ILE A 169 -2.61 14.47 17.12
C ILE A 169 -4.05 13.97 17.30
N LEU A 170 -4.72 14.38 18.38
CA LEU A 170 -6.10 13.98 18.65
C LEU A 170 -7.08 14.63 17.67
N ALA A 171 -6.88 15.89 17.29
CA ALA A 171 -7.70 16.55 16.29
C ALA A 171 -7.59 15.86 14.92
N ARG A 172 -6.37 15.45 14.51
CA ARG A 172 -6.16 14.62 13.32
C ARG A 172 -6.90 13.30 13.46
N ALA A 173 -6.71 12.56 14.54
CA ALA A 173 -7.36 11.25 14.75
C ALA A 173 -8.90 11.35 14.69
N ARG A 174 -9.49 12.34 15.37
CA ARG A 174 -10.94 12.59 15.38
C ARG A 174 -11.48 12.94 14.00
N SER A 175 -10.70 13.66 13.18
CA SER A 175 -11.11 14.00 11.81
C SER A 175 -11.36 12.76 10.94
N PHE A 176 -10.79 11.60 11.28
CA PHE A 176 -11.02 10.34 10.56
C PHE A 176 -12.27 9.59 11.03
N LEU A 177 -12.90 9.97 12.14
CA LEU A 177 -14.07 9.25 12.65
C LEU A 177 -15.17 9.15 11.60
N GLY A 178 -15.68 7.94 11.40
CA GLY A 178 -16.67 7.63 10.37
C GLY A 178 -16.09 7.33 8.99
N GLU A 179 -14.79 7.53 8.75
CA GLU A 179 -14.16 7.17 7.49
C GLU A 179 -14.13 5.65 7.29
N LYS A 180 -14.41 5.23 6.05
CA LYS A 180 -14.43 3.84 5.61
C LYS A 180 -13.35 3.59 4.55
N GLY A 181 -13.16 2.32 4.19
CA GLY A 181 -12.29 1.95 3.08
C GLY A 181 -10.90 1.54 3.55
N TYR A 182 -10.85 0.59 4.47
CA TYR A 182 -9.59 -0.02 4.92
C TYR A 182 -8.87 -0.67 3.73
N GLY A 183 -7.62 -0.24 3.49
CA GLY A 183 -6.74 -0.81 2.47
C GLY A 183 -5.48 -1.35 3.11
N ILE A 184 -5.18 -2.64 2.93
CA ILE A 184 -4.06 -3.34 3.60
C ILE A 184 -2.71 -2.60 3.38
N PHE A 185 -2.51 -2.02 2.20
CA PHE A 185 -1.24 -1.37 1.81
C PHE A 185 -1.26 0.16 1.87
N THR A 186 -2.39 0.80 2.13
CA THR A 186 -2.50 2.27 2.01
C THR A 186 -3.24 2.89 3.17
N ASN A 187 -4.50 2.49 3.34
CA ASN A 187 -5.40 3.00 4.36
C ASN A 187 -5.59 1.97 5.47
N ASN A 188 -4.48 1.58 6.11
CA ASN A 188 -4.50 0.64 7.22
C ASN A 188 -4.40 1.39 8.57
N CYS A 189 -4.46 0.64 9.67
CA CYS A 189 -4.38 1.20 11.02
C CYS A 189 -3.02 1.85 11.32
N GLU A 190 -1.92 1.31 10.79
CA GLU A 190 -0.57 1.85 10.97
C GLU A 190 -0.43 3.23 10.29
N SER A 191 -0.85 3.33 9.03
CA SER A 191 -0.79 4.58 8.27
C SER A 191 -1.68 5.66 8.87
N LEU A 192 -2.83 5.30 9.44
CA LEU A 192 -3.67 6.23 10.20
C LEU A 192 -2.95 6.76 11.44
N ALA A 193 -2.45 5.86 12.29
CA ALA A 193 -1.78 6.25 13.53
C ALA A 193 -0.52 7.08 13.24
N LYS A 194 0.28 6.68 12.25
CA LYS A 194 1.46 7.44 11.81
C LYS A 194 1.08 8.84 11.32
N PHE A 195 0.07 8.97 10.46
CA PHE A 195 -0.42 10.27 10.00
C PHE A 195 -0.88 11.15 11.16
N CYS A 196 -1.54 10.60 12.18
CA CYS A 196 -1.94 11.40 13.34
C CYS A 196 -0.72 11.99 14.07
N ILE A 197 0.34 11.20 14.24
CA ILE A 197 1.56 11.60 14.96
C ILE A 197 2.43 12.58 14.18
N THR A 198 2.61 12.35 12.88
CA THR A 198 3.62 13.05 12.07
C THR A 198 3.01 13.92 10.96
N GLY A 199 1.70 13.81 10.73
CA GLY A 199 1.01 14.34 9.56
C GLY A 199 1.36 13.62 8.25
N VAL A 200 2.22 12.62 8.29
CA VAL A 200 2.69 11.93 7.08
C VAL A 200 1.93 10.64 6.84
N ARG A 201 1.18 10.57 5.72
CA ARG A 201 0.47 9.36 5.30
C ARG A 201 1.34 8.53 4.36
N TYR A 202 2.19 7.67 4.93
CA TYR A 202 2.89 6.63 4.16
C TYR A 202 2.67 5.25 4.75
N SER A 203 2.62 4.25 3.87
CA SER A 203 2.78 2.85 4.26
C SER A 203 4.25 2.48 4.12
N VAL A 204 4.85 1.99 5.21
CA VAL A 204 6.23 1.46 5.20
C VAL A 204 6.36 0.35 4.16
N GLN A 205 5.33 -0.48 3.99
CA GLN A 205 5.30 -1.57 3.01
C GLN A 205 5.38 -1.03 1.57
N VAL A 206 4.65 0.05 1.27
CA VAL A 206 4.70 0.69 -0.06
C VAL A 206 6.05 1.34 -0.31
N GLN A 207 6.66 1.96 0.70
CA GLN A 207 7.98 2.57 0.57
C GLN A 207 9.06 1.51 0.39
N TRP A 208 9.04 0.45 1.20
CA TRP A 208 9.93 -0.70 1.05
C TRP A 208 9.79 -1.31 -0.36
N LEU A 209 8.56 -1.50 -0.84
CA LEU A 209 8.32 -2.02 -2.19
C LEU A 209 8.83 -1.06 -3.27
N ARG A 210 8.70 0.26 -3.07
CA ARG A 210 9.24 1.28 -3.98
C ARG A 210 10.77 1.24 -4.01
N GLU A 211 11.43 1.18 -2.87
CA GLU A 211 12.90 1.12 -2.78
C GLU A 211 13.44 -0.20 -3.34
N LYS A 212 12.82 -1.34 -3.00
CA LYS A 212 13.15 -2.63 -3.63
C LYS A 212 12.88 -2.62 -5.13
N GLY A 213 11.79 -1.99 -5.57
CA GLY A 213 11.50 -1.78 -6.98
C GLY A 213 12.58 -0.98 -7.69
N LYS A 214 13.11 0.08 -7.07
CA LYS A 214 14.26 0.84 -7.59
C LYS A 214 15.53 0.00 -7.61
N GLU A 215 15.85 -0.72 -6.54
CA GLU A 215 17.02 -1.62 -6.50
C GLU A 215 16.94 -2.67 -7.61
N ILE A 216 15.78 -3.30 -7.79
CA ILE A 216 15.53 -4.28 -8.85
C ILE A 216 15.64 -3.61 -10.23
N ALA A 217 15.07 -2.43 -10.42
CA ALA A 217 15.16 -1.69 -11.69
C ALA A 217 16.61 -1.32 -12.01
N VAL A 218 17.38 -0.82 -11.04
CA VAL A 218 18.82 -0.52 -11.20
C VAL A 218 19.61 -1.78 -11.49
N PHE A 219 19.32 -2.89 -10.82
CA PHE A 219 19.95 -4.19 -11.09
C PHE A 219 19.65 -4.70 -12.49
N ILE A 220 18.41 -4.58 -12.96
CA ILE A 220 18.00 -4.95 -14.32
C ILE A 220 18.67 -4.03 -15.34
N LEU A 221 18.68 -2.72 -15.11
CA LEU A 221 19.32 -1.76 -16.00
C LEU A 221 20.83 -2.03 -16.07
N ALA A 222 21.51 -2.16 -14.93
CA ALA A 222 22.94 -2.49 -14.86
C ALA A 222 23.26 -3.83 -15.54
N LYS A 223 22.42 -4.87 -15.38
CA LYS A 223 22.60 -6.15 -16.07
C LYS A 223 22.25 -6.11 -17.54
N SER A 224 21.30 -5.28 -17.97
CA SER A 224 21.01 -5.07 -19.39
C SER A 224 22.13 -4.32 -20.09
N SER A 225 22.80 -3.39 -19.39
CA SER A 225 24.05 -2.77 -19.84
C SER A 225 25.22 -3.76 -19.87
N PHE A 226 25.25 -4.75 -18.96
CA PHE A 226 26.25 -5.82 -18.96
C PHE A 226 25.99 -6.87 -20.05
N ALA A 227 24.73 -7.20 -20.32
CA ALA A 227 24.31 -8.07 -21.43
C ALA A 227 24.55 -7.42 -22.80
N ALA A 228 24.54 -6.08 -22.87
CA ALA A 228 25.01 -5.34 -24.04
C ALA A 228 26.55 -5.26 -24.13
N LEU A 229 27.29 -5.54 -23.05
CA LEU A 229 28.76 -5.45 -23.01
C LEU A 229 29.50 -6.79 -23.14
N THR A 230 28.83 -7.94 -22.99
CA THR A 230 29.51 -9.24 -23.10
C THR A 230 29.00 -10.07 -24.27
N GLU A 231 29.72 -10.01 -25.39
CA GLU A 231 29.74 -11.05 -26.43
C GLU A 231 30.05 -12.47 -25.88
N GLY A 232 30.49 -12.59 -24.62
CA GLY A 232 30.75 -13.86 -23.93
C GLY A 232 29.54 -14.64 -23.42
N THR A 233 28.30 -14.15 -23.57
CA THR A 233 27.08 -14.85 -23.08
C THR A 233 26.60 -15.99 -23.96
N LYS A 234 27.09 -16.13 -25.21
CA LYS A 234 26.68 -17.23 -26.09
C LYS A 234 27.11 -18.61 -25.58
N ALA A 235 28.28 -18.70 -24.93
CA ALA A 235 28.83 -19.98 -24.45
C ALA A 235 28.12 -20.47 -23.17
N ALA A 236 27.93 -19.59 -22.18
CA ALA A 236 27.26 -19.96 -20.92
C ALA A 236 25.76 -20.24 -21.09
N ILE A 237 25.10 -19.57 -22.04
CA ILE A 237 23.71 -19.86 -22.39
C ILE A 237 23.61 -21.19 -23.15
N SER A 238 24.57 -21.52 -24.02
CA SER A 238 24.60 -22.81 -24.72
C SER A 238 24.80 -23.99 -23.77
N GLU A 239 25.73 -23.88 -22.82
CA GLU A 239 26.06 -24.96 -21.87
C GLU A 239 24.95 -25.14 -20.82
N ALA A 240 24.31 -24.04 -20.40
CA ALA A 240 23.11 -24.10 -19.57
C ALA A 240 21.92 -24.70 -20.35
N ILE A 241 21.72 -24.33 -21.62
CA ILE A 241 20.68 -24.93 -22.48
C ILE A 241 20.93 -26.43 -22.66
N GLU A 242 22.17 -26.86 -22.82
CA GLU A 242 22.54 -28.28 -23.01
C GLU A 242 22.29 -29.10 -21.73
N HIS A 243 22.69 -28.59 -20.55
CA HIS A 243 22.34 -29.21 -19.26
C HIS A 243 20.83 -29.17 -18.96
N MET A 244 20.10 -28.17 -19.45
CA MET A 244 18.65 -28.02 -19.29
C MET A 244 17.84 -28.88 -20.27
N MET A 245 18.36 -29.18 -21.47
CA MET A 245 17.73 -30.05 -22.46
C MET A 245 17.66 -31.51 -22.00
N HIS A 246 18.49 -31.91 -21.04
CA HIS A 246 18.40 -33.22 -20.38
C HIS A 246 17.29 -33.31 -19.31
N ALA A 247 16.70 -32.20 -18.87
CA ALA A 247 15.54 -32.14 -17.97
C ALA A 247 14.25 -31.87 -18.77
N THR A 248 13.82 -32.85 -19.57
CA THR A 248 12.83 -32.69 -20.66
C THR A 248 11.43 -32.20 -20.25
N ASP A 249 11.09 -32.22 -18.97
CA ASP A 249 9.72 -31.95 -18.50
C ASP A 249 9.46 -30.47 -18.11
N ASN A 250 10.50 -29.65 -17.91
CA ASN A 250 10.34 -28.28 -17.38
C ASN A 250 10.84 -27.17 -18.31
N VAL A 251 11.42 -27.50 -19.47
CA VAL A 251 11.99 -26.51 -20.41
C VAL A 251 10.92 -25.53 -20.93
N GLY A 252 9.72 -26.02 -21.23
CA GLY A 252 8.61 -25.19 -21.70
C GLY A 252 8.12 -24.19 -20.64
N LEU A 253 7.99 -24.64 -19.39
CA LEU A 253 7.63 -23.78 -18.27
C LEU A 253 8.71 -22.73 -17.98
N LEU A 254 9.98 -23.12 -18.05
CA LEU A 254 11.11 -22.24 -17.81
C LEU A 254 11.22 -21.15 -18.88
N LEU A 255 11.11 -21.51 -20.17
CA LEU A 255 11.13 -20.55 -21.27
C LEU A 255 9.94 -19.59 -21.18
N PHE A 256 8.74 -20.11 -20.87
CA PHE A 256 7.56 -19.27 -20.68
C PHE A 256 7.73 -18.32 -19.49
N SER A 257 8.21 -18.81 -18.35
CA SER A 257 8.44 -18.00 -17.15
C SER A 257 9.51 -16.94 -17.38
N GLY A 258 10.57 -17.27 -18.13
CA GLY A 258 11.61 -16.32 -18.52
C GLY A 258 11.08 -15.23 -19.44
N LEU A 259 10.30 -15.60 -20.47
CA LEU A 259 9.70 -14.63 -21.40
C LEU A 259 8.65 -13.74 -20.71
N GLU A 260 7.75 -14.33 -19.91
CA GLU A 260 6.74 -13.55 -19.18
C GLU A 260 7.41 -12.66 -18.13
N GLY A 261 8.48 -13.13 -17.47
CA GLY A 261 9.34 -12.32 -16.62
C GLY A 261 9.89 -11.10 -17.36
N CYS A 262 10.49 -11.29 -18.53
CA CYS A 262 10.97 -10.18 -19.37
C CYS A 262 9.85 -9.17 -19.74
N PHE A 263 8.65 -9.65 -20.04
CA PHE A 263 7.50 -8.77 -20.33
C PHE A 263 7.04 -8.00 -19.08
N VAL A 264 6.96 -8.64 -17.92
CA VAL A 264 6.63 -7.96 -16.66
C VAL A 264 7.64 -6.87 -16.36
N LEU A 265 8.93 -7.14 -16.54
CA LEU A 265 9.98 -6.16 -16.30
C LEU A 265 9.87 -4.96 -17.26
N ARG A 266 9.67 -5.21 -18.56
CA ARG A 266 9.47 -4.15 -19.56
C ARG A 266 8.21 -3.32 -19.27
N ASP A 267 7.09 -3.97 -18.98
CA ASP A 267 5.83 -3.30 -18.72
C ASP A 267 5.91 -2.48 -17.41
N SER A 268 6.55 -3.02 -16.36
CA SER A 268 6.81 -2.31 -15.10
C SER A 268 7.70 -1.09 -15.30
N TYR A 269 8.73 -1.20 -16.15
CA TYR A 269 9.58 -0.07 -16.53
C TYR A 269 8.79 1.04 -17.22
N ASN A 270 7.90 0.68 -18.15
CA ASN A 270 7.05 1.65 -18.84
C ASN A 270 6.05 2.33 -17.89
N ILE A 271 5.44 1.58 -16.97
CA ILE A 271 4.53 2.12 -15.94
C ILE A 271 5.28 3.09 -15.03
N LEU A 272 6.49 2.73 -14.59
CA LEU A 272 7.32 3.57 -13.73
C LEU A 272 7.73 4.87 -14.45
N ASN A 273 8.13 4.80 -15.72
CA ASN A 273 8.45 5.99 -16.51
C ASN A 273 7.24 6.90 -16.71
N SER A 274 6.05 6.33 -16.93
CA SER A 274 4.81 7.11 -16.98
C SER A 274 4.54 7.87 -15.67
N PHE A 275 4.88 7.27 -14.53
CA PHE A 275 4.77 7.92 -13.23
C PHE A 275 5.82 9.03 -13.06
N LEU A 276 7.08 8.76 -13.42
CA LEU A 276 8.17 9.75 -13.34
C LEU A 276 7.90 10.96 -14.26
N ASP A 277 7.27 10.74 -15.41
CA ASP A 277 6.81 11.79 -16.32
C ASP A 277 5.59 12.58 -15.81
N GLY A 278 5.05 12.23 -14.64
CA GLY A 278 3.83 12.84 -14.08
C GLY A 278 2.55 12.50 -14.84
N LYS A 279 2.57 11.49 -15.73
CA LYS A 279 1.40 11.06 -16.54
C LYS A 279 0.47 10.13 -15.75
N SER A 280 0.95 9.53 -14.67
CA SER A 280 0.15 8.70 -13.75
C SER A 280 0.39 9.11 -12.29
N THR A 281 -0.59 8.82 -11.43
CA THR A 281 -0.44 9.02 -9.98
C THR A 281 0.29 7.83 -9.35
N GLY A 282 0.87 8.01 -8.16
CA GLY A 282 1.59 6.93 -7.46
C GLY A 282 0.70 5.71 -7.19
N TYR A 283 -0.58 5.93 -6.88
CA TYR A 283 -1.56 4.86 -6.70
C TYR A 283 -1.78 4.05 -7.99
N VAL A 284 -1.99 4.73 -9.12
CA VAL A 284 -2.19 4.08 -10.43
C VAL A 284 -0.94 3.29 -10.83
N CYS A 285 0.25 3.85 -10.62
CA CYS A 285 1.53 3.18 -10.87
C CYS A 285 1.67 1.86 -10.09
N ILE A 286 1.40 1.89 -8.78
CA ILE A 286 1.48 0.68 -7.94
C ILE A 286 0.44 -0.34 -8.36
N TYR A 287 -0.80 0.10 -8.61
CA TYR A 287 -1.89 -0.78 -9.04
C TYR A 287 -1.54 -1.51 -10.34
N ASP A 288 -1.04 -0.80 -11.35
CA ASP A 288 -0.71 -1.37 -12.65
C ASP A 288 0.46 -2.35 -12.57
N ILE A 289 1.47 -2.06 -11.74
CA ILE A 289 2.58 -2.99 -11.47
C ILE A 289 2.04 -4.26 -10.82
N VAL A 290 1.29 -4.15 -9.71
CA VAL A 290 0.72 -5.31 -9.00
C VAL A 290 -0.17 -6.12 -9.93
N ASN A 291 -0.98 -5.46 -10.75
CA ASN A 291 -1.83 -6.12 -11.73
C ASN A 291 -1.01 -6.94 -12.74
N ARG A 292 0.10 -6.39 -13.25
CA ARG A 292 0.93 -7.09 -14.22
C ARG A 292 1.67 -8.30 -13.63
N PHE A 293 2.14 -8.20 -12.39
CA PHE A 293 2.70 -9.34 -11.65
C PHE A 293 1.63 -10.43 -11.40
N THR A 294 0.40 -10.04 -11.06
CA THR A 294 -0.71 -10.98 -10.84
C THR A 294 -1.11 -11.70 -12.13
N GLU A 295 -1.16 -10.98 -13.25
CA GLU A 295 -1.41 -11.56 -14.57
C GLU A 295 -0.32 -12.55 -14.98
N ALA A 296 0.95 -12.23 -14.72
CA ALA A 296 2.06 -13.13 -15.01
C ALA A 296 2.05 -14.39 -14.12
N GLY A 297 1.83 -14.23 -12.80
CA GLY A 297 1.77 -15.34 -11.86
C GLY A 297 0.63 -16.31 -12.16
N SER A 298 -0.56 -15.79 -12.49
CA SER A 298 -1.70 -16.61 -12.91
C SER A 298 -1.44 -17.31 -14.26
N GLY A 299 -0.77 -16.65 -15.20
CA GLY A 299 -0.33 -17.25 -16.47
C GLY A 299 0.64 -18.42 -16.27
N ILE A 300 1.66 -18.26 -15.43
CA ILE A 300 2.66 -19.30 -15.11
C ILE A 300 1.99 -20.49 -14.41
N THR A 301 1.14 -20.22 -13.43
CA THR A 301 0.42 -21.27 -12.67
C THR A 301 -0.46 -22.11 -13.60
N LEU A 302 -1.21 -21.48 -14.51
CA LEU A 302 -2.07 -22.21 -15.43
C LEU A 302 -1.27 -22.96 -16.51
N ALA A 303 -0.17 -22.38 -16.99
CA ALA A 303 0.76 -23.04 -17.91
C ALA A 303 1.34 -24.32 -17.29
N TYR A 304 1.73 -24.28 -16.00
CA TYR A 304 2.19 -25.45 -15.26
C TYR A 304 1.14 -26.57 -15.19
N TRP A 305 -0.08 -26.24 -14.76
CA TRP A 305 -1.17 -27.23 -14.66
C TRP A 305 -1.56 -27.86 -16.00
N MET A 306 -1.56 -27.05 -17.07
CA MET A 306 -1.88 -27.55 -18.41
C MET A 306 -0.75 -28.39 -19.01
N GLY A 307 0.51 -28.10 -18.68
CA GLY A 307 1.65 -28.95 -19.03
C GLY A 307 1.56 -30.33 -18.38
N LEU A 308 1.27 -30.38 -17.07
CA LEU A 308 1.05 -31.65 -16.36
C LEU A 308 -0.12 -32.45 -16.94
N PHE A 309 -1.22 -31.77 -17.28
CA PHE A 309 -2.38 -32.42 -17.90
C PHE A 309 -2.08 -32.93 -19.31
N GLY A 310 -1.34 -32.17 -20.11
CA GLY A 310 -0.90 -32.59 -21.45
C GLY A 310 0.02 -33.80 -21.43
N GLN A 311 0.92 -33.90 -20.44
CA GLN A 311 1.74 -35.10 -20.21
C GLN A 311 0.89 -36.31 -19.86
N PHE A 312 -0.09 -36.16 -18.96
CA PHE A 312 -1.00 -37.23 -18.57
C PHE A 312 -1.80 -37.78 -19.77
N VAL A 313 -2.34 -36.89 -20.61
CA VAL A 313 -3.10 -37.29 -21.80
C VAL A 313 -2.19 -37.90 -22.87
N GLY A 314 -1.04 -37.29 -23.18
CA GLY A 314 -0.16 -37.79 -24.24
C GLY A 314 0.52 -39.12 -23.92
N THR A 315 0.87 -39.37 -22.65
CA THR A 315 1.38 -40.68 -22.20
C THR A 315 0.32 -41.79 -22.26
N SER A 316 -0.94 -41.44 -22.00
CA SER A 316 -2.07 -42.39 -22.05
C SER A 316 -2.49 -42.78 -23.48
N VAL A 317 -2.19 -41.95 -24.49
CA VAL A 317 -2.72 -42.09 -25.85
C VAL A 317 -1.65 -42.39 -26.92
N GLY A 318 -0.37 -42.09 -26.69
CA GLY A 318 0.63 -42.22 -27.76
C GLY A 318 2.10 -42.16 -27.35
N GLY A 319 2.52 -42.80 -26.26
CA GLY A 319 3.94 -42.93 -25.90
C GLY A 319 4.70 -41.60 -25.66
N PRO A 320 6.01 -41.66 -25.38
CA PRO A 320 6.77 -40.54 -24.83
C PRO A 320 6.82 -39.28 -25.72
N LEU A 321 6.87 -39.48 -27.04
CA LEU A 321 6.92 -38.38 -28.02
C LEU A 321 5.60 -37.60 -28.12
N CYS A 322 4.44 -38.26 -28.01
CA CYS A 322 3.15 -37.58 -28.00
C CYS A 322 2.87 -36.88 -26.67
N GLY A 323 3.43 -37.39 -25.56
CA GLY A 323 3.44 -36.74 -24.25
C GLY A 323 4.04 -35.34 -24.29
N TRP A 324 5.21 -35.19 -24.92
CA TRP A 324 5.91 -33.91 -25.02
C TRP A 324 5.17 -32.90 -25.90
N LEU A 325 4.71 -33.32 -27.08
CA LEU A 325 3.99 -32.44 -28.01
C LEU A 325 2.63 -31.99 -27.42
N GLY A 326 1.92 -32.90 -26.75
CA GLY A 326 0.69 -32.59 -26.03
C GLY A 326 0.92 -31.60 -24.88
N SER A 327 1.97 -31.80 -24.09
CA SER A 327 2.36 -30.87 -23.02
C SER A 327 2.67 -29.47 -23.55
N ALA A 328 3.46 -29.36 -24.63
CA ALA A 328 3.82 -28.07 -25.22
C ALA A 328 2.60 -27.30 -25.75
N ILE A 329 1.69 -27.99 -26.46
CA ILE A 329 0.46 -27.38 -26.99
C ILE A 329 -0.47 -26.94 -25.86
N MET A 330 -0.65 -27.78 -24.84
CA MET A 330 -1.52 -27.47 -23.70
C MET A 330 -0.95 -26.37 -22.82
N THR A 331 0.36 -26.31 -22.61
CA THR A 331 1.04 -25.21 -21.90
C THR A 331 0.82 -23.87 -22.63
N ALA A 332 0.96 -23.85 -23.95
CA ALA A 332 0.72 -22.65 -24.76
C ALA A 332 -0.76 -22.21 -24.73
N LEU A 333 -1.70 -23.15 -24.82
CA LEU A 333 -3.13 -22.88 -24.67
C LEU A 333 -3.46 -22.39 -23.26
N GLY A 334 -2.88 -23.02 -22.24
CA GLY A 334 -3.00 -22.61 -20.84
C GLY A 334 -2.54 -21.18 -20.61
N ALA A 335 -1.40 -20.78 -21.16
CA ALA A 335 -0.92 -19.41 -21.09
C ALA A 335 -1.89 -18.40 -21.74
N LEU A 336 -2.43 -18.71 -22.92
CA LEU A 336 -3.39 -17.83 -23.60
C LEU A 336 -4.72 -17.71 -22.85
N ILE A 337 -5.22 -18.83 -22.32
CA ILE A 337 -6.44 -18.86 -21.51
C ILE A 337 -6.21 -18.12 -20.19
N GLY A 338 -5.08 -18.34 -19.53
CA GLY A 338 -4.73 -17.71 -18.25
C GLY A 338 -4.61 -16.20 -18.36
N LYS A 339 -4.00 -15.70 -19.43
CA LYS A 339 -3.95 -14.26 -19.73
C LYS A 339 -5.34 -13.66 -19.93
N LYS A 340 -6.25 -14.36 -20.61
CA LYS A 340 -7.65 -13.92 -20.74
C LYS A 340 -8.42 -14.01 -19.43
N LEU A 341 -8.24 -15.07 -18.65
CA LEU A 341 -8.90 -15.27 -17.36
C LEU A 341 -8.43 -14.24 -16.33
N GLY A 342 -7.13 -13.96 -16.26
CA GLY A 342 -6.55 -12.91 -15.41
C GLY A 342 -7.16 -11.55 -15.71
N ARG A 343 -7.22 -11.16 -16.99
CA ARG A 343 -7.91 -9.93 -17.41
C ARG A 343 -9.40 -9.93 -17.04
N LEU A 344 -10.08 -11.08 -17.13
CA LEU A 344 -11.49 -11.20 -16.78
C LEU A 344 -11.71 -11.09 -15.26
N ILE A 345 -10.82 -11.67 -14.46
CA ILE A 345 -10.84 -11.58 -12.99
C ILE A 345 -10.63 -10.12 -12.56
N VAL A 346 -9.62 -9.47 -13.12
CA VAL A 346 -9.32 -8.05 -12.87
C VAL A 346 -10.48 -7.16 -13.29
N TYR A 347 -11.06 -7.39 -14.48
CA TYR A 347 -12.23 -6.66 -14.96
C TYR A 347 -13.47 -6.86 -14.07
N ASN A 348 -13.72 -8.08 -13.59
CA ASN A 348 -14.85 -8.34 -12.69
C ASN A 348 -14.62 -7.75 -11.31
N LEU A 349 -13.40 -7.79 -10.77
CA LEU A 349 -13.03 -7.09 -9.54
C LEU A 349 -13.23 -5.59 -9.69
N GLU A 350 -12.82 -5.00 -10.82
CA GLU A 350 -13.02 -3.59 -11.12
C GLU A 350 -14.51 -3.23 -11.26
N ARG A 351 -15.32 -4.09 -11.87
CA ARG A 351 -16.77 -3.91 -12.01
C ARG A 351 -17.48 -4.01 -10.66
N VAL A 352 -17.06 -4.93 -9.79
CA VAL A 352 -17.57 -5.04 -8.41
C VAL A 352 -17.19 -3.78 -7.63
N CYS A 353 -15.94 -3.33 -7.69
CA CYS A 353 -15.50 -2.08 -7.06
C CYS A 353 -16.30 -0.87 -7.56
N ARG A 354 -16.50 -0.73 -8.87
CA ARG A 354 -17.31 0.37 -9.46
C ARG A 354 -18.79 0.28 -9.07
N LEU A 355 -19.40 -0.91 -9.07
CA LEU A 355 -20.79 -1.08 -8.66
C LEU A 355 -20.97 -0.76 -7.17
N CYS A 356 -20.00 -1.11 -6.32
CA CYS A 356 -20.00 -0.73 -4.91
C CYS A 356 -19.92 0.80 -4.74
N ILE A 357 -19.07 1.48 -5.50
CA ILE A 357 -18.97 2.96 -5.49
C ILE A 357 -20.26 3.62 -5.98
N THR A 358 -20.86 3.11 -7.07
CA THR A 358 -22.04 3.73 -7.69
C THR A 358 -23.33 3.49 -6.89
N LYS A 359 -23.46 2.33 -6.24
CA LYS A 359 -24.62 2.01 -5.39
C LYS A 359 -24.58 2.77 -4.06
N HIS A 360 -23.39 3.14 -3.61
CA HIS A 360 -23.20 3.98 -2.42
C HIS A 360 -23.60 5.45 -2.69
N ASN A 361 -23.31 5.97 -3.88
CA ASN A 361 -23.67 7.35 -4.27
C ASN A 361 -25.15 7.56 -4.63
N LYS A 362 -25.98 6.51 -4.65
CA LYS A 362 -27.43 6.59 -4.91
C LYS A 362 -28.29 6.31 -3.67
N ALA A 363 -27.66 5.91 -2.56
CA ALA A 363 -28.33 5.61 -1.30
C ALA A 363 -28.15 6.71 -0.24
N ASN A 364 -27.42 7.76 -0.59
CA ASN A 364 -27.40 9.08 0.04
C ASN A 364 -27.96 10.09 -0.98
#